data_AF-A0A2V7DWZ9-F1
#
_entry.id   AF-A0A2V7DWZ9-F1
#
_cell.length_a   1.000
_cell.length_b   1.000
_cell.length_c   1.000
_cell.angle_alpha   90.00
_cell.angle_beta   90.00
_cell.angle_gamma   90.00
#
_symmetry.space_group_name_H-M   'P 1'
#
loop_
_entity.id
_entity.type
_entity.pdbx_description
1 polymer ?
#
loop_
_entity_poly.entity_id
_entity_poly.type
_entity_poly.pdbx_seq_one_letter_code
_entity_poly.pdbx_strand_id
1 'polypeptide(L)'
;MRIVASVALTLVLAWSGPAFAQPRPAGFPDVIGALKATPGCLGVETAHTPGGKRVIFAWFESKKALVDWYHGDVHQKAMKTAFPDLRFDRQPLP
;
A
#
# COMPACT_ATOMS: atom_id res chain seq x y z
N MET A 1 -8.74 48.43 13.00
CA MET A 1 -8.68 47.49 11.84
C MET A 1 -7.43 46.61 11.92
N ARG A 2 -7.25 45.81 12.99
CA ARG A 2 -6.08 44.90 13.15
C ARG A 2 -6.40 43.55 13.81
N ILE A 3 -7.63 43.35 14.31
CA ILE A 3 -8.03 42.14 15.06
C ILE A 3 -8.74 41.11 14.17
N VAL A 4 -9.36 41.54 13.06
CA VAL A 4 -10.13 40.65 12.17
C VAL A 4 -9.24 39.72 11.35
N ALA A 5 -7.98 40.09 11.12
CA ALA A 5 -7.04 39.29 10.32
C ALA A 5 -6.52 38.03 11.05
N SER A 6 -6.63 37.96 12.38
CA SER A 6 -6.03 36.86 13.16
C SER A 6 -6.93 35.63 13.31
N VAL A 7 -8.26 35.78 13.13
CA VAL A 7 -9.22 34.66 13.28
C VAL A 7 -9.37 33.86 11.99
N ALA A 8 -9.14 34.47 10.83
CA ALA A 8 -9.28 33.80 9.54
C ALA A 8 -8.14 32.79 9.27
N LEU A 9 -6.95 32.98 9.86
CA LEU A 9 -5.79 32.14 9.57
C LEU A 9 -5.78 30.82 10.37
N THR A 10 -6.43 30.76 11.53
CA THR A 10 -6.49 29.53 12.35
C THR A 10 -7.55 28.53 11.86
N LEU A 11 -8.57 28.96 11.09
CA LEU A 11 -9.58 28.04 10.56
C LEU A 11 -9.11 27.21 9.36
N VAL A 12 -8.10 27.66 8.62
CA VAL A 12 -7.63 26.97 7.39
C VAL A 12 -6.72 25.78 7.72
N LEU A 13 -6.05 25.77 8.87
CA LEU A 13 -5.12 24.71 9.27
C LEU A 13 -5.78 23.46 9.87
N ALA A 14 -7.08 23.51 10.19
CA ALA A 14 -7.79 22.40 10.84
C ALA A 14 -8.18 21.26 9.87
N TRP A 15 -8.08 21.45 8.55
CA TRP A 15 -8.50 20.45 7.56
C TRP A 15 -7.35 19.68 6.92
N SER A 16 -6.11 20.03 7.23
CA SER A 16 -4.91 19.31 6.77
C SER A 16 -4.41 18.34 7.83
N GLY A 17 -5.30 17.50 8.36
CA GLY A 17 -4.88 16.37 9.20
C GLY A 17 -4.08 15.38 8.36
N PRO A 18 -2.93 14.86 8.83
CA PRO A 18 -2.26 13.77 8.14
C PRO A 18 -3.23 12.60 8.01
N ALA A 19 -3.33 11.99 6.82
CA ALA A 19 -4.04 10.74 6.66
C ALA A 19 -3.32 9.68 7.52
N PHE A 20 -3.83 9.43 8.73
CA PHE A 20 -3.29 8.41 9.61
C PHE A 20 -3.30 7.07 8.87
N ALA A 21 -2.12 6.47 8.76
CA ALA A 21 -1.95 5.18 8.12
C ALA A 21 -2.90 4.16 8.79
N GLN A 22 -3.73 3.50 7.99
CA GLN A 22 -4.60 2.44 8.50
C GLN A 22 -3.73 1.38 9.19
N PRO A 23 -4.03 1.02 10.45
CA PRO A 23 -3.28 -0.03 11.15
C PRO A 23 -3.36 -1.32 10.34
N ARG A 24 -2.25 -2.05 10.26
CA ARG A 24 -2.21 -3.36 9.60
C ARG A 24 -3.24 -4.27 10.32
N PRO A 25 -4.23 -4.85 9.62
CA PRO A 25 -5.14 -5.81 10.24
C PRO A 25 -4.36 -6.94 10.90
N ALA A 26 -4.77 -7.35 12.10
CA ALA A 26 -4.15 -8.47 12.78
C ALA A 26 -4.18 -9.72 11.88
N GLY A 27 -3.05 -10.40 11.72
CA GLY A 27 -2.91 -11.57 10.84
C GLY A 27 -2.63 -11.26 9.37
N PHE A 28 -2.61 -9.99 8.94
CA PHE A 28 -2.16 -9.63 7.59
C PHE A 28 -0.64 -9.88 7.45
N PRO A 29 -0.20 -10.64 6.43
CA PRO A 29 1.20 -11.01 6.30
C PRO A 29 2.12 -9.81 6.02
N ASP A 30 3.41 -9.95 6.33
CA ASP A 30 4.40 -8.92 6.05
C ASP A 30 4.81 -8.90 4.57
N VAL A 31 3.95 -8.30 3.74
CA VAL A 31 4.15 -8.22 2.28
C VAL A 31 5.43 -7.48 1.90
N ILE A 32 5.80 -6.42 2.63
CA ILE A 32 6.98 -5.60 2.31
C ILE A 32 8.28 -6.38 2.59
N GLY A 33 8.39 -7.03 3.74
CA GLY A 33 9.55 -7.86 4.06
C GLY A 33 9.70 -9.02 3.08
N ALA A 34 8.59 -9.67 2.73
CA ALA A 34 8.59 -10.76 1.77
C ALA A 34 8.98 -10.32 0.35
N LEU A 35 8.50 -9.16 -0.13
CA LEU A 35 8.93 -8.59 -1.40
C LEU A 35 10.45 -8.35 -1.41
N LYS A 36 10.99 -7.71 -0.37
CA LYS A 36 12.44 -7.45 -0.25
C LYS A 36 13.29 -8.72 -0.22
N ALA A 37 12.73 -9.82 0.29
CA ALA A 37 13.40 -11.12 0.36
C ALA A 37 13.22 -11.96 -0.92
N THR A 38 12.39 -11.53 -1.86
CA THR A 38 12.07 -12.32 -3.07
C THR A 38 13.23 -12.26 -4.07
N PRO A 39 13.74 -13.40 -4.55
CA PRO A 39 14.73 -13.42 -5.64
C PRO A 39 14.25 -12.64 -6.85
N GLY A 40 15.10 -11.76 -7.37
CA GLY A 40 14.79 -10.91 -8.51
C GLY A 40 13.91 -9.69 -8.19
N CYS A 41 13.55 -9.42 -6.93
CA CYS A 41 12.99 -8.13 -6.54
C CYS A 41 14.13 -7.09 -6.43
N LEU A 42 14.06 -6.03 -7.24
CA LEU A 42 15.08 -4.99 -7.33
C LEU A 42 14.88 -3.86 -6.32
N GLY A 43 13.66 -3.71 -5.81
CA GLY A 43 13.33 -2.65 -4.88
C GLY A 43 11.86 -2.66 -4.50
N VAL A 44 11.55 -2.04 -3.36
CA VAL A 44 10.19 -1.89 -2.85
C VAL A 44 10.03 -0.50 -2.23
N GLU A 45 9.01 0.22 -2.68
CA GLU A 45 8.60 1.50 -2.12
C GLU A 45 7.15 1.45 -1.66
N THR A 46 6.81 2.31 -0.70
CA THR A 46 5.44 2.46 -0.21
C THR A 46 5.02 3.91 -0.26
N ALA A 47 3.80 4.14 -0.73
CA ALA A 47 3.19 5.46 -0.75
C ALA A 47 1.79 5.42 -0.13
N HIS A 48 1.26 6.62 0.15
CA HIS A 48 -0.13 6.82 0.51
C HIS A 48 -0.80 7.68 -0.54
N THR A 49 -2.02 7.31 -0.96
CA THR A 49 -2.83 8.17 -1.80
C THR A 49 -3.48 9.26 -0.95
N PRO A 50 -3.90 10.40 -1.53
CA PRO A 50 -4.65 11.43 -0.81
C PRO A 50 -5.92 10.90 -0.11
N GLY A 51 -6.53 9.85 -0.68
CA GLY A 51 -7.67 9.14 -0.08
C GLY A 51 -7.31 8.11 1.00
N GLY A 52 -6.08 8.14 1.53
CA GLY A 52 -5.62 7.28 2.62
C GLY A 52 -5.32 5.82 2.24
N LYS A 53 -5.28 5.49 0.94
CA LYS A 53 -4.94 4.12 0.50
C LYS A 53 -3.42 3.93 0.58
N ARG A 54 -3.00 2.74 0.98
CA ARG A 54 -1.60 2.33 0.92
C ARG A 54 -1.30 1.69 -0.43
N VAL A 55 -0.21 2.10 -1.04
CA VAL A 55 0.27 1.58 -2.34
C VAL A 55 1.67 1.03 -2.15
N ILE A 56 1.94 -0.12 -2.75
CA ILE A 56 3.24 -0.76 -2.76
C ILE A 56 3.73 -0.77 -4.21
N PHE A 57 4.88 -0.17 -4.45
CA PHE A 57 5.60 -0.26 -5.72
C PHE A 57 6.72 -1.27 -5.53
N ALA A 58 6.81 -2.24 -6.44
CA ALA A 58 7.91 -3.21 -6.44
C ALA A 58 8.39 -3.41 -7.86
N TRP A 59 9.71 -3.46 -8.03
CA TRP A 59 10.35 -3.69 -9.32
C TRP A 59 10.97 -5.08 -9.31
N PHE A 60 10.82 -5.78 -10.42
CA PHE A 60 11.35 -7.12 -10.59
C PHE A 60 12.28 -7.15 -11.79
N GLU A 61 13.35 -7.93 -11.70
CA GLU A 61 14.35 -8.10 -12.77
C GLU A 61 13.76 -8.73 -14.04
N SER A 62 12.67 -9.48 -13.90
CA SER A 62 12.02 -10.18 -15.01
C SER A 62 10.54 -10.41 -14.74
N LYS A 63 9.78 -10.66 -15.82
CA LYS A 63 8.39 -11.13 -15.73
C LYS A 63 8.30 -12.42 -14.90
N LYS A 64 9.25 -13.34 -15.06
CA LYS A 64 9.27 -14.59 -14.29
C LYS A 64 9.33 -14.33 -12.78
N ALA A 65 10.24 -13.46 -12.32
CA ALA A 65 10.35 -13.15 -10.89
C ALA A 65 9.06 -12.54 -10.32
N LEU A 66 8.38 -11.67 -11.09
CA LEU A 66 7.07 -11.13 -10.72
C LEU A 66 5.99 -12.22 -10.64
N VAL A 67 5.94 -13.15 -11.61
CA VAL A 67 4.95 -14.24 -11.64
C VAL A 67 5.20 -15.22 -10.50
N ASP A 68 6.45 -15.56 -10.23
CA ASP A 68 6.83 -16.42 -9.10
C ASP A 68 6.42 -15.76 -7.77
N TRP A 69 6.64 -14.45 -7.60
CA TRP A 69 6.11 -13.68 -6.47
C TRP A 69 4.58 -13.71 -6.39
N TYR A 70 3.90 -13.47 -7.52
CA TYR A 70 2.45 -13.41 -7.59
C TYR A 70 1.80 -14.71 -7.11
N HIS A 71 2.37 -15.86 -7.47
CA HIS A 71 1.89 -17.17 -7.03
C HIS A 71 2.44 -17.62 -5.67
N GLY A 72 3.37 -16.86 -5.08
CA GLY A 72 3.97 -17.18 -3.79
C GLY A 72 3.01 -17.07 -2.61
N ASP A 73 3.29 -17.86 -1.56
CA ASP A 73 2.41 -18.03 -0.39
C ASP A 73 2.06 -16.71 0.31
N VAL A 74 3.03 -15.81 0.46
CA VAL A 74 2.82 -14.54 1.16
C VAL A 74 1.83 -13.66 0.41
N HIS A 75 1.99 -13.54 -0.91
CA HIS A 75 1.10 -12.76 -1.75
C HIS A 75 -0.30 -13.37 -1.78
N GLN A 76 -0.41 -14.68 -1.99
CA GLN A 76 -1.70 -15.39 -2.01
C GLN A 76 -2.43 -15.28 -0.67
N LYS A 77 -1.72 -15.42 0.45
CA LYS A 77 -2.29 -15.20 1.79
C LYS A 77 -2.75 -13.76 1.98
N ALA A 78 -1.96 -12.77 1.55
CA ALA A 78 -2.34 -11.36 1.64
C ALA A 78 -3.63 -11.07 0.86
N MET A 79 -3.74 -11.60 -0.36
CA MET A 79 -4.92 -11.44 -1.21
C MET A 79 -6.16 -12.10 -0.60
N LYS A 80 -6.03 -13.31 -0.05
CA LYS A 80 -7.12 -13.99 0.64
C LYS A 80 -7.56 -13.25 1.92
N THR A 81 -6.63 -12.67 2.68
CA THR A 81 -6.97 -11.87 3.87
C THR A 81 -7.63 -10.55 3.50
N ALA A 82 -7.16 -9.87 2.44
CA ALA A 82 -7.72 -8.60 2.01
C ALA A 82 -9.09 -8.75 1.32
N PHE A 83 -9.30 -9.86 0.62
CA PHE A 83 -10.48 -10.11 -0.22
C PHE A 83 -10.99 -11.54 -0.04
N PRO A 84 -11.57 -11.87 1.12
CA PRO A 84 -11.94 -13.25 1.47
C PRO A 84 -12.98 -13.87 0.54
N ASP A 85 -13.86 -13.06 -0.04
CA ASP A 85 -14.97 -13.52 -0.90
C ASP A 85 -14.65 -13.44 -2.40
N LEU A 86 -13.48 -12.91 -2.78
CA LEU A 86 -13.09 -12.79 -4.19
C LEU A 86 -12.26 -14.00 -4.62
N ARG A 87 -12.67 -14.60 -5.75
CA ARG A 87 -11.85 -15.56 -6.48
C ARG A 87 -10.98 -14.82 -7.49
N PHE A 88 -9.68 -15.10 -7.47
CA PHE A 88 -8.72 -14.49 -8.36
C PHE A 88 -8.36 -15.46 -9.49
N ASP A 89 -9.16 -15.45 -10.55
CA ASP A 89 -8.93 -16.31 -11.74
C ASP A 89 -8.05 -15.61 -12.80
N ARG A 90 -7.44 -14.47 -12.45
CA ARG A 90 -6.68 -13.63 -13.37
C ARG A 90 -5.22 -14.09 -13.39
N GLN A 91 -4.69 -14.33 -14.59
CA GLN A 91 -3.26 -14.51 -14.76
C GLN A 91 -2.56 -13.14 -14.66
N PRO A 92 -1.41 -13.05 -13.95
CA PRO A 92 -0.79 -11.77 -13.63
C PRO A 92 -0.46 -10.92 -14.85
N LEU A 93 -0.15 -11.54 -16.01
CA LEU A 93 0.14 -10.88 -17.29
C LEU A 93 -0.01 -11.90 -18.45
N PRO A 94 -0.58 -11.56 -19.62
CA PRO A 94 -0.52 -12.42 -20.82
C PRO A 94 0.94 -12.65 -21.25
#